data_AF-C0ZQ12-F1
#
_entry.id   AF-C0ZQ12-F1
#
_cell.length_a   1.000
_cell.length_b   1.000
_cell.length_c   1.000
_cell.angle_alpha   90.00
_cell.angle_beta   90.00
_cell.angle_gamma   90.00
#
_symmetry.space_group_name_H-M   'P 1'
#
loop_
_entity.id
_entity.type
_entity.pdbx_description
1 polymer ?
#
loop_
_entity_poly.entity_id
_entity_poly.type
_entity_poly.pdbx_seq_one_letter_code
_entity_poly.pdbx_strand_id
1 'polypeptide(L)' 'MIVNDSVAVVTGGASGLGLATAKALLADGASVVIIDLPSSNGEAIAKELGDPTGGDGLLRQ' A
#
# COMPACT_ATOMS: atom_id res chain seq x y z
N MET A 1 -13.06 -2.31 -7.76
CA MET A 1 -12.08 -1.93 -8.80
C MET A 1 -11.56 -3.23 -9.44
N ILE A 2 -11.12 -3.27 -10.71
CA ILE A 2 -10.58 -4.50 -11.32
C ILE A 2 -9.06 -4.52 -11.13
N VAL A 3 -8.62 -4.81 -9.90
CA VAL A 3 -7.19 -4.73 -9.49
C VAL A 3 -6.72 -5.94 -8.68
N ASN A 4 -7.57 -6.96 -8.54
CA ASN A 4 -7.23 -8.19 -7.85
C ASN A 4 -5.97 -8.81 -8.48
N ASP A 5 -5.03 -9.25 -7.65
CA ASP A 5 -3.74 -9.84 -8.07
C ASP A 5 -2.83 -8.88 -8.86
N SER A 6 -3.07 -7.57 -8.78
CA SER A 6 -2.22 -6.54 -9.37
C SER A 6 -1.30 -5.90 -8.34
N VAL A 7 -0.18 -5.34 -8.81
CA VAL A 7 0.70 -4.47 -8.00
C VAL A 7 0.46 -3.02 -8.39
N ALA A 8 0.13 -2.17 -7.40
CA ALA A 8 -0.10 -0.75 -7.60
C ALA A 8 0.95 0.09 -6.87
N VAL A 9 1.41 1.16 -7.52
CA VAL A 9 2.32 2.15 -6.92
C VAL A 9 1.54 3.44 -6.66
N VAL A 10 1.59 3.93 -5.43
CA VAL A 10 0.90 5.16 -5.03
C VAL A 10 1.90 6.19 -4.52
N THR A 11 2.06 7.28 -5.28
CA THR A 11 2.86 8.44 -4.86
C THR A 11 2.06 9.34 -3.91
N GLY A 12 2.69 9.88 -2.87
CA GLY A 12 1.98 10.60 -1.80
C GLY A 12 1.12 9.68 -0.93
N GLY A 13 1.47 8.38 -0.89
CA GLY A 13 0.66 7.33 -0.24
C GLY A 13 0.66 7.38 1.29
N ALA A 14 1.46 8.24 1.92
CA ALA A 14 1.53 8.32 3.38
C ALA A 14 0.44 9.22 4.00
N SER A 15 -0.35 9.94 3.21
CA SER A 15 -1.40 10.82 3.74
C SER A 15 -2.54 11.11 2.77
N GLY A 16 -3.60 11.75 3.28
CA GLY A 16 -4.69 12.33 2.48
C GLY A 16 -5.30 11.34 1.48
N LEU A 17 -5.45 11.80 0.24
CA LEU A 17 -6.03 10.99 -0.84
C LEU A 17 -5.16 9.78 -1.21
N GLY A 18 -3.82 9.93 -1.23
CA GLY A 18 -2.93 8.82 -1.56
C GLY A 18 -3.08 7.65 -0.59
N LEU A 19 -3.17 7.94 0.71
CA LEU A 19 -3.43 6.93 1.73
C LEU A 19 -4.82 6.28 1.56
N ALA A 20 -5.85 7.09 1.29
CA ALA A 20 -7.20 6.57 1.05
C ALA A 20 -7.23 5.63 -0.18
N THR A 21 -6.52 6.00 -1.25
CA THR A 21 -6.36 5.17 -2.45
C THR A 21 -5.59 3.88 -2.15
N ALA A 22 -4.49 3.95 -1.40
CA ALA A 22 -3.72 2.77 -1.00
C ALA A 22 -4.60 1.79 -0.20
N LYS A 23 -5.39 2.28 0.76
CA LYS A 23 -6.34 1.48 1.54
C LYS A 23 -7.42 0.83 0.67
N ALA A 24 -7.99 1.57 -0.29
CA ALA A 24 -8.99 1.04 -1.21
C ALA A 24 -8.43 -0.04 -2.14
N LEU A 25 -7.22 0.14 -2.66
CA LEU A 25 -6.54 -0.85 -3.50
C LEU A 25 -6.24 -2.15 -2.75
N LEU A 26 -5.76 -2.05 -1.50
CA LEU A 26 -5.54 -3.21 -0.64
C LEU A 26 -6.84 -3.96 -0.35
N ALA A 27 -7.92 -3.24 -0.04
CA ALA A 27 -9.24 -3.82 0.20
C ALA A 27 -9.80 -4.56 -1.03
N ASP A 28 -9.44 -4.12 -2.23
CA ASP A 28 -9.82 -4.71 -3.52
C ASP A 28 -8.83 -5.82 -3.99
N GLY A 29 -7.92 -6.27 -3.12
CA GLY A 29 -7.04 -7.42 -3.39
C GLY A 29 -5.78 -7.10 -4.19
N ALA A 30 -5.41 -5.82 -4.32
CA ALA A 30 -4.12 -5.44 -4.90
C ALA A 30 -3.00 -5.47 -3.85
N SER A 31 -1.78 -5.76 -4.29
CA SER A 31 -0.57 -5.41 -3.53
C SER A 31 -0.22 -3.95 -3.77
N VAL A 32 0.14 -3.22 -2.72
CA VAL A 32 0.40 -1.77 -2.83
C VAL A 32 1.79 -1.42 -2.34
N VAL A 33 2.50 -0.63 -3.15
CA VAL A 33 3.73 0.08 -2.77
C VAL A 33 3.42 1.56 -2.65
N ILE A 34 3.75 2.17 -1.51
CA ILE A 34 3.65 3.63 -1.33
C ILE A 34 5.01 4.29 -1.51
N ILE A 35 5.03 5.43 -2.19
CA ILE A 35 6.21 6.28 -2.36
C ILE A 35 5.83 7.67 -1.86
N ASP A 36 6.65 8.24 -0.98
CA ASP A 36 6.37 9.56 -0.41
C ASP A 36 7.70 10.28 -0.13
N LEU A 37 7.61 11.52 0.35
CA LEU A 37 8.77 12.31 0.73
C LEU A 37 9.49 11.66 1.93
N PRO A 38 10.84 11.82 2.03
CA PRO A 38 11.60 11.30 3.17
C PRO A 38 11.15 11.84 4.53
N SER A 39 10.54 13.03 4.56
CA SER A 39 10.02 13.68 5.76
C SER A 39 8.58 13.25 6.12
N SER A 40 8.00 12.32 5.37
CA SER A 40 6.64 11.83 5.62
C SER A 40 6.62 10.72 6.68
N ASN A 41 5.42 10.33 7.12
CA ASN A 41 5.21 9.15 7.97
C ASN A 41 5.15 7.83 7.17
N GLY A 42 5.77 7.77 5.99
CA GLY A 42 5.66 6.64 5.06
C GLY A 42 5.96 5.27 5.68
N GLU A 43 7.01 5.16 6.49
CA GLU A 43 7.37 3.89 7.16
C GLU A 43 6.31 3.42 8.15
N ALA A 44 5.78 4.33 8.96
CA ALA A 44 4.73 4.01 9.94
C ALA A 44 3.45 3.56 9.23
N ILE A 45 3.08 4.24 8.15
CA ILE A 45 1.92 3.88 7.33
C ILE A 45 2.15 2.54 6.62
N ALA A 46 3.32 2.30 6.03
CA ALA A 46 3.63 1.02 5.40
C ALA A 46 3.54 -0.13 6.41
N LYS A 47 3.95 0.10 7.66
CA LYS A 47 3.80 -0.88 8.75
C LYS A 47 2.34 -1.09 9.19
N GLU A 48 1.54 -0.01 9.25
CA GLU A 48 0.09 -0.10 9.51
C GLU A 48 -0.64 -0.89 8.42
N LEU A 49 -0.25 -0.69 7.15
CA LEU A 49 -0.85 -1.37 5.99
C LEU A 49 -0.30 -2.78 5.75
N GLY A 50 0.92 -3.05 6.20
CA GLY A 50 1.72 -4.24 5.90
C GLY A 50 1.51 -5.44 6.81
N ASP A 51 0.48 -5.45 7.66
CA ASP A 51 0.06 -6.64 8.41
C ASP A 51 -1.22 -7.27 7.85
N PRO A 52 -1.14 -8.03 6.72
CA PRO A 52 -2.24 -8.85 6.26
C PRO A 52 -1.88 -10.32 6.43
N THR A 53 -2.52 -11.01 7.38
CA THR A 53 -2.59 -12.46 7.33
C THR A 53 -3.24 -12.92 6.02
N GLY A 54 -2.42 -13.42 5.09
CA GLY A 54 -2.77 -14.47 4.13
C GLY A 54 -3.08 -14.03 2.69
N GLY A 55 -2.10 -14.20 1.80
CA GLY A 55 -2.26 -14.18 0.34
C GLY A 55 -1.01 -13.70 -0.35
N ASP A 56 -0.01 -14.58 -0.46
CA ASP A 56 1.22 -14.46 -1.29
C ASP A 56 2.06 -13.16 -1.16
N GLY A 57 1.86 -12.39 -0.10
CA GLY A 57 2.57 -11.17 0.21
C GLY A 57 3.92 -11.43 0.89
N LEU A 58 4.97 -10.78 0.38
CA LEU A 58 6.38 -10.81 0.76
C LEU A 58 7.23 -11.82 -0.04
N LEU A 59 7.45 -11.49 -1.32
CA LEU A 59 8.75 -11.76 -1.93
C LEU A 59 9.81 -11.05 -1.08
N ARG A 60 10.48 -11.83 -0.22
CA ARG A 60 11.75 -11.44 0.38
C ARG A 60 12.77 -11.26 -0.76
N GLN A 61 13.23 -10.03 -0.93
CA GLN A 61 14.59 -9.75 -1.40
C GLN A 61 15.33 -9.01 -0.30
#